data_AF-A0A095EXN1-F1
#
_entry.id   AF-A0A095EXN1-F1
#
_cell.length_a   1.000
_cell.length_b   1.000
_cell.length_c   1.000
_cell.angle_alpha   90.00
_cell.angle_beta   90.00
_cell.angle_gamma   90.00
#
_symmetry.space_group_name_H-M   'P 1'
#
loop_
_entity.id
_entity.type
_entity.pdbx_description
1 polymer ?
#
loop_
_entity_poly.entity_id
_entity_poly.type
_entity_poly.pdbx_seq_one_letter_code
_entity_poly.pdbx_strand_id
1 'polypeptide(L)'
;MITHWLLAAIHLSAFGLALAAIATRNRAFKRIAATDSPQVADLRALFRADTGWGLTALVLIVTGLMRAFGGFEKGSAYYLHAPLFHLKMTALVIILLLEIRPMLALIRWRGAVARGGMPDVSRAHGYSRICHAQAALIIVIVFAAAGMARGVFAG
;
A
#
# COMPACT_ATOMS: atom_id res chain seq x y z
N MET A 1 13.81 -11.89 21.94
CA MET A 1 14.46 -10.58 21.73
C MET A 1 14.83 -10.35 20.25
N ILE A 2 15.67 -11.18 19.62
CA ILE A 2 16.11 -11.00 18.21
C ILE A 2 14.93 -11.06 17.21
N THR A 3 14.00 -12.01 17.38
CA THR A 3 12.82 -12.17 16.50
C THR A 3 11.88 -10.96 16.52
N HIS A 4 11.65 -10.36 17.69
CA HIS A 4 10.83 -9.16 17.84
C HIS A 4 11.48 -7.96 17.14
N TRP A 5 12.80 -7.81 17.32
CA TRP A 5 13.57 -6.74 16.67
C TRP A 5 13.57 -6.89 15.14
N LEU A 6 13.84 -8.09 14.62
CA LEU A 6 13.82 -8.37 13.18
C LEU A 6 12.44 -8.09 12.58
N LEU A 7 11.37 -8.58 13.22
CA LEU A 7 10.01 -8.36 12.74
C LEU A 7 9.67 -6.86 12.68
N ALA A 8 10.07 -6.09 13.70
CA ALA A 8 9.92 -4.64 13.70
C ALA A 8 10.75 -3.99 12.57
N ALA A 9 12.02 -4.33 12.43
CA ALA A 9 12.89 -3.76 11.40
C ALA A 9 12.38 -4.01 9.97
N ILE A 10 11.88 -5.22 9.69
CA ILE A 10 11.24 -5.58 8.42
C ILE A 10 9.99 -4.73 8.21
N HIS A 11 9.11 -4.65 9.22
CA HIS A 11 7.88 -3.89 9.12
C HIS A 11 8.11 -2.39 8.90
N LEU A 12 9.07 -1.79 9.60
CA LEU A 12 9.43 -0.39 9.40
C LEU A 12 10.04 -0.15 8.01
N SER A 13 10.95 -1.03 7.57
CA SER A 13 11.54 -0.94 6.22
C SER A 13 10.47 -1.05 5.12
N ALA A 14 9.45 -1.89 5.34
CA ALA A 14 8.36 -2.07 4.41
C ALA A 14 7.53 -0.79 4.18
N PHE A 15 7.43 0.13 5.16
CA PHE A 15 6.77 1.42 4.94
C PHE A 15 7.53 2.31 3.93
N GLY A 16 8.87 2.34 4.03
CA GLY A 16 9.70 3.09 3.07
C GLY A 16 9.58 2.51 1.66
N LEU A 17 9.63 1.17 1.54
CA LEU A 17 9.44 0.47 0.28
C LEU A 17 8.03 0.67 -0.29
N ALA A 18 7.00 0.68 0.56
CA ALA A 18 5.62 0.94 0.17
C ALA A 18 5.45 2.33 -0.44
N LEU A 19 6.02 3.37 0.19
CA LEU A 19 5.99 4.74 -0.37
C LEU A 19 6.72 4.82 -1.71
N ALA A 20 7.88 4.18 -1.84
CA ALA A 20 8.61 4.10 -3.11
C ALA A 20 7.81 3.35 -4.19
N ALA A 21 7.17 2.24 -3.83
CA ALA A 21 6.34 1.44 -4.73
C ALA A 21 5.09 2.22 -5.21
N ILE A 22 4.39 2.92 -4.30
CA ILE A 22 3.27 3.79 -4.68
C ILE A 22 3.76 4.91 -5.59
N ALA A 23 4.89 5.55 -5.28
CA ALA A 23 5.43 6.64 -6.09
C ALA A 23 5.80 6.19 -7.51
N THR A 24 6.45 5.03 -7.64
CA THR A 24 6.78 4.44 -8.95
C THR A 24 5.53 4.05 -9.73
N ARG A 25 4.53 3.44 -9.08
CA ARG A 25 3.24 3.12 -9.71
C ARG A 25 2.49 4.36 -10.16
N ASN A 26 2.46 5.40 -9.33
CA ASN A 26 1.86 6.69 -9.64
C ASN A 26 2.53 7.35 -10.86
N ARG A 27 3.86 7.36 -10.91
CA ARG A 27 4.61 7.87 -12.08
C ARG A 27 4.27 7.10 -13.35
N ALA A 28 4.14 5.77 -13.27
CA ALA A 28 3.76 4.95 -14.41
C ALA A 28 2.33 5.25 -14.89
N PHE A 29 1.36 5.43 -13.98
CA PHE A 29 0.01 5.87 -14.34
C PHE A 29 -0.01 7.26 -14.97
N LYS A 30 0.74 8.22 -14.41
CA LYS A 30 0.84 9.58 -14.97
C LYS A 30 1.45 9.57 -16.37
N ARG A 31 2.47 8.75 -16.62
CA ARG A 31 3.09 8.60 -17.94
C ARG A 31 2.07 8.08 -18.96
N ILE A 32 1.37 6.99 -18.64
CA ILE A 32 0.33 6.43 -19.52
C ILE A 32 -0.78 7.45 -19.80
N ALA A 33 -1.19 8.22 -18.79
CA ALA A 33 -2.23 9.23 -18.94
C ALA A 33 -1.79 10.46 -19.77
N ALA A 34 -0.47 10.72 -19.88
CA ALA A 34 0.08 11.86 -20.59
C ALA A 34 0.53 11.53 -22.02
N THR A 35 0.44 10.28 -22.44
CA THR A 35 0.85 9.82 -23.78
C THR A 35 -0.37 9.54 -24.64
N ASP A 36 -0.42 10.12 -25.84
CA ASP A 36 -1.55 9.94 -26.77
C ASP A 36 -1.68 8.51 -27.30
N SER A 37 -0.56 7.79 -27.41
CA SER A 37 -0.50 6.39 -27.87
C SER A 37 0.43 5.57 -26.97
N PRO A 38 -0.06 5.07 -25.82
CA PRO A 38 0.75 4.29 -24.91
C PRO A 38 1.20 2.97 -25.55
N GLN A 39 2.40 2.52 -25.20
CA GLN A 39 2.94 1.29 -25.74
C GLN A 39 2.82 0.13 -24.73
N VAL A 40 2.94 -1.11 -25.22
CA VAL A 40 2.99 -2.31 -24.37
C VAL A 40 4.13 -2.22 -23.34
N ALA A 41 5.24 -1.56 -23.68
CA ALA A 41 6.36 -1.33 -22.76
C ALA A 41 5.96 -0.47 -21.54
N ASP A 42 5.13 0.56 -21.73
CA ASP A 42 4.62 1.41 -20.64
C ASP A 42 3.74 0.64 -19.68
N LEU A 43 2.86 -0.21 -20.23
CA LEU A 43 1.99 -1.10 -19.46
C LEU A 43 2.80 -2.14 -18.67
N ARG A 44 3.83 -2.75 -19.28
CA ARG A 44 4.74 -3.67 -18.57
C ARG A 44 5.48 -2.99 -17.42
N ALA A 45 5.91 -1.74 -17.60
CA ALA A 45 6.51 -0.97 -16.52
C ALA A 45 5.50 -0.69 -15.39
N LEU A 46 4.26 -0.33 -15.72
CA LEU A 46 3.19 -0.16 -14.75
C LEU A 46 2.90 -1.47 -13.99
N PHE A 47 2.84 -2.61 -14.68
CA PHE A 47 2.57 -3.90 -14.04
C PHE A 47 3.68 -4.31 -13.07
N ARG A 48 4.95 -4.02 -13.37
CA ARG A 48 6.07 -4.25 -12.43
C ARG A 48 5.95 -3.37 -11.19
N ALA A 49 5.63 -2.09 -11.38
CA ALA A 49 5.44 -1.17 -10.26
C ALA A 49 4.25 -1.59 -9.37
N ASP A 50 3.16 -2.05 -9.99
CA ASP A 50 1.99 -2.58 -9.30
C ASP A 50 2.30 -3.86 -8.51
N THR A 51 3.09 -4.80 -9.08
CA THR A 51 3.57 -5.97 -8.33
C THR A 51 4.41 -5.55 -7.12
N GLY A 52 5.29 -4.56 -7.26
CA GLY A 52 6.07 -4.02 -6.13
C GLY A 52 5.19 -3.45 -5.02
N TRP A 53 4.13 -2.72 -5.38
CA TRP A 53 3.14 -2.23 -4.43
C TRP A 53 2.40 -3.38 -3.73
N GLY A 54 1.91 -4.37 -4.48
CA GLY A 54 1.22 -5.52 -3.90
C GLY A 54 2.08 -6.31 -2.92
N LEU A 55 3.37 -6.54 -3.25
CA LEU A 55 4.31 -7.23 -2.37
C LEU A 55 4.60 -6.45 -1.08
N THR A 56 4.82 -5.14 -1.18
CA THR A 56 5.08 -4.30 0.00
C THR A 56 3.84 -4.20 0.89
N ALA A 57 2.64 -4.10 0.31
CA ALA A 57 1.37 -4.14 1.05
C ALA A 57 1.19 -5.49 1.77
N LEU A 58 1.48 -6.60 1.11
CA LEU A 58 1.42 -7.93 1.73
C LEU A 58 2.36 -8.05 2.92
N VAL A 59 3.62 -7.59 2.78
CA VAL A 59 4.60 -7.58 3.89
C VAL A 59 4.07 -6.75 5.05
N LEU A 60 3.56 -5.54 4.80
CA LEU A 60 3.02 -4.66 5.84
C LEU A 60 1.83 -5.31 6.59
N ILE A 61 0.90 -5.95 5.88
CA ILE A 61 -0.25 -6.61 6.48
C ILE A 61 0.19 -7.81 7.31
N VAL A 62 0.99 -8.72 6.75
CA VAL A 62 1.44 -9.94 7.44
C VAL A 62 2.24 -9.59 8.68
N THR A 63 3.26 -8.75 8.55
CA THR A 63 4.10 -8.36 9.69
C THR A 63 3.33 -7.51 10.70
N GLY A 64 2.37 -6.68 10.27
CA GLY A 64 1.50 -5.91 11.15
C GLY A 64 0.55 -6.80 11.98
N LEU A 65 -0.03 -7.83 11.36
CA LEU A 65 -0.88 -8.81 12.05
C LEU A 65 -0.07 -9.65 13.05
N MET A 66 1.13 -10.12 12.66
CA MET A 66 2.03 -10.82 13.57
C MET A 66 2.36 -9.97 14.80
N ARG A 67 2.62 -8.67 14.60
CA ARG A 67 2.91 -7.74 15.71
C ARG A 67 1.70 -7.53 16.62
N ALA A 68 0.52 -7.28 16.07
CA ALA A 68 -0.68 -6.98 16.84
C ALA A 68 -1.28 -8.21 17.56
N PHE A 69 -1.19 -9.41 16.96
CA PHE A 69 -1.91 -10.60 17.42
C PHE A 69 -1.02 -11.82 17.69
N GLY A 70 0.23 -11.85 17.21
CA GLY A 70 1.14 -13.00 17.38
C GLY A 70 1.87 -13.04 18.72
N GLY A 71 1.46 -12.25 19.73
CA GLY A 71 2.13 -12.20 21.03
C GLY A 71 3.48 -11.46 21.03
N PHE A 72 3.80 -10.72 19.97
CA PHE A 72 5.07 -10.01 19.83
C PHE A 72 5.08 -8.61 20.48
N GLU A 73 3.91 -8.10 20.93
CA GLU A 73 3.72 -6.76 21.50
C GLU A 73 2.86 -6.78 22.79
N LYS A 74 2.43 -5.61 23.28
CA LYS A 74 1.78 -5.36 24.60
C LYS A 74 0.43 -6.06 24.86
N GLY A 75 0.08 -7.09 24.09
CA GLY A 75 -1.20 -7.83 24.18
C GLY A 75 -2.34 -7.16 23.42
N SER A 76 -3.26 -7.96 22.86
CA SER A 76 -4.37 -7.49 22.02
C SER A 76 -5.33 -6.53 22.73
N ALA A 77 -5.52 -6.69 24.03
CA ALA A 77 -6.38 -5.82 24.84
C ALA A 77 -5.91 -4.35 24.86
N TYR A 78 -4.59 -4.09 24.89
CA TYR A 78 -4.04 -2.73 24.82
C TYR A 78 -4.35 -2.05 23.48
N TYR A 79 -4.28 -2.81 22.39
CA TYR A 79 -4.55 -2.30 21.04
C TYR A 79 -6.03 -1.95 20.82
N LEU A 80 -6.94 -2.77 21.34
CA LEU A 80 -8.38 -2.56 21.14
C LEU A 80 -8.91 -1.28 21.81
N HIS A 81 -8.24 -0.75 22.83
CA HIS A 81 -8.64 0.48 23.50
C HIS A 81 -7.87 1.73 23.03
N ALA A 82 -6.79 1.58 22.26
CA ALA A 82 -5.98 2.71 21.81
C ALA A 82 -6.64 3.44 20.61
N PRO A 83 -7.01 4.73 20.71
CA PRO A 83 -7.65 5.47 19.60
C PRO A 83 -6.78 5.50 18.33
N LEU A 84 -5.47 5.64 18.50
CA LEU A 84 -4.50 5.64 17.39
C LEU A 84 -4.39 4.28 16.69
N PHE A 85 -4.68 3.18 17.39
CA PHE A 85 -4.76 1.86 16.75
C PHE A 85 -5.95 1.83 15.79
N HIS A 86 -7.12 2.28 16.21
CA HIS A 86 -8.32 2.36 15.35
C HIS A 86 -8.12 3.29 14.17
N LEU A 87 -7.44 4.43 14.35
CA LEU A 87 -7.06 5.32 13.26
C LEU A 87 -6.19 4.60 12.22
N LYS A 88 -5.14 3.89 12.68
CA LYS A 88 -4.25 3.11 11.83
C LYS A 88 -5.01 2.02 11.05
N MET A 89 -5.88 1.29 11.74
CA MET A 89 -6.67 0.21 11.14
C MET A 89 -7.70 0.74 10.14
N THR A 90 -8.35 1.87 10.43
CA THR A 90 -9.27 2.54 9.52
C THR A 90 -8.55 3.00 8.26
N ALA A 91 -7.36 3.63 8.40
CA ALA A 91 -6.54 4.02 7.26
C ALA A 91 -6.14 2.81 6.40
N LEU A 92 -5.77 1.69 7.01
CA LEU A 92 -5.48 0.44 6.30
C LEU A 92 -6.70 -0.06 5.51
N VAL A 93 -7.89 -0.08 6.12
CA VAL A 93 -9.13 -0.49 5.45
C VAL A 93 -9.44 0.43 4.27
N ILE A 94 -9.30 1.75 4.42
CA ILE A 94 -9.50 2.71 3.33
C ILE A 94 -8.50 2.46 2.19
N ILE A 95 -7.22 2.21 2.48
CA ILE A 95 -6.22 1.84 1.46
C ILE A 95 -6.67 0.61 0.68
N LEU A 96 -7.13 -0.44 1.37
CA LEU A 96 -7.60 -1.68 0.74
C LEU A 96 -8.83 -1.45 -0.13
N LEU A 97 -9.81 -0.67 0.35
CA LEU A 97 -11.00 -0.32 -0.43
C LEU A 97 -10.65 0.49 -1.69
N LEU A 98 -9.74 1.46 -1.55
CA LEU A 98 -9.22 2.24 -2.67
C LEU A 98 -8.48 1.37 -3.69
N GLU A 99 -7.79 0.33 -3.23
CA GLU A 99 -6.98 -0.58 -4.07
C GLU A 99 -7.82 -1.51 -4.95
N ILE A 100 -9.06 -1.85 -4.55
CA ILE A 100 -9.92 -2.78 -5.31
C ILE A 100 -10.08 -2.34 -6.77
N ARG A 101 -10.36 -1.05 -7.00
CA ARG A 101 -10.59 -0.51 -8.36
C ARG A 101 -9.36 -0.61 -9.27
N PRO A 102 -8.18 -0.06 -8.93
CA PRO A 102 -6.99 -0.18 -9.76
C PRO A 102 -6.54 -1.64 -9.91
N MET A 103 -6.61 -2.45 -8.86
CA MET A 103 -6.22 -3.86 -8.92
C MET A 103 -7.03 -4.63 -9.97
N LEU A 104 -8.37 -4.53 -9.94
CA LEU A 104 -9.23 -5.20 -10.92
C LEU A 104 -9.00 -4.70 -12.35
N ALA A 105 -8.75 -3.40 -12.51
CA ALA A 105 -8.42 -2.83 -13.82
C ALA A 105 -7.10 -3.39 -14.35
N LEU A 106 -6.06 -3.41 -13.54
CA LEU A 106 -4.73 -3.90 -13.94
C LEU A 106 -4.72 -5.41 -14.21
N ILE A 107 -5.52 -6.21 -13.51
CA ILE A 107 -5.72 -7.63 -13.83
C ILE A 107 -6.29 -7.78 -15.25
N ARG A 108 -7.32 -7.00 -15.59
CA ARG A 108 -7.92 -7.01 -16.94
C ARG A 108 -6.94 -6.52 -17.99
N TRP A 109 -6.17 -5.46 -17.70
CA TRP A 109 -5.16 -4.91 -18.60
C TRP A 109 -4.05 -5.92 -18.89
N ARG A 110 -3.58 -6.65 -17.86
CA ARG A 110 -2.62 -7.75 -18.04
C ARG A 110 -3.16 -8.81 -18.99
N GLY A 111 -4.43 -9.21 -18.82
CA GLY A 111 -5.09 -10.16 -19.71
C GLY A 111 -5.23 -9.68 -21.16
N ALA A 112 -5.54 -8.40 -21.37
CA ALA A 112 -5.63 -7.82 -22.71
C ALA A 112 -4.27 -7.82 -23.42
N VAL A 113 -3.22 -7.35 -22.72
CA VAL A 113 -1.84 -7.33 -23.25
C VAL A 113 -1.34 -8.74 -23.55
N ALA A 114 -1.66 -9.73 -22.69
CA ALA A 114 -1.29 -11.12 -22.92
C ALA A 114 -1.91 -11.71 -24.20
N ARG A 115 -3.08 -11.22 -24.62
CA ARG A 115 -3.74 -11.60 -25.89
C ARG A 115 -3.29 -10.76 -27.09
N GLY A 116 -2.25 -9.92 -26.94
CA GLY A 116 -1.76 -9.04 -27.99
C GLY A 116 -2.60 -7.77 -28.20
N GLY A 117 -3.60 -7.52 -27.36
CA GLY A 117 -4.44 -6.32 -27.45
C GLY A 117 -3.96 -5.17 -26.57
N MET A 118 -4.44 -3.96 -26.87
CA MET A 118 -4.21 -2.77 -26.05
C MET A 118 -5.44 -2.48 -25.19
N PRO A 119 -5.34 -2.40 -23.85
CA PRO A 119 -6.46 -2.05 -22.99
C PRO A 119 -6.83 -0.56 -23.10
N ASP A 120 -8.09 -0.22 -22.79
CA ASP A 120 -8.49 1.17 -22.58
C ASP A 120 -7.84 1.72 -21.28
N VAL A 121 -6.99 2.73 -21.47
CA VAL A 121 -6.24 3.39 -20.40
C VAL A 121 -6.81 4.75 -20.01
N SER A 122 -8.00 5.13 -20.50
CA SER A 122 -8.67 6.41 -20.20
C SER A 122 -8.77 6.73 -18.70
N ARG A 123 -8.84 5.70 -17.85
CA ARG A 123 -8.93 5.83 -16.38
C ARG A 123 -7.59 5.98 -15.66
N ALA A 124 -6.45 5.94 -16.37
CA ALA A 124 -5.12 6.00 -15.76
C ALA A 124 -4.91 7.23 -14.85
N HIS A 125 -5.44 8.39 -15.24
CA HIS A 125 -5.37 9.61 -14.43
C HIS A 125 -6.14 9.46 -13.09
N GLY A 126 -7.29 8.79 -13.10
CA GLY A 126 -8.06 8.49 -11.90
C GLY A 126 -7.28 7.57 -10.94
N TYR A 127 -6.60 6.56 -11.47
CA TYR A 127 -5.77 5.66 -10.66
C TYR A 127 -4.52 6.34 -10.08
N SER A 128 -3.96 7.34 -10.76
CA SER A 128 -2.92 8.20 -10.19
C SER A 128 -3.40 8.96 -8.95
N ARG A 129 -4.62 9.51 -8.95
CA ARG A 129 -5.20 10.18 -7.77
C ARG A 129 -5.38 9.21 -6.59
N ILE A 130 -5.80 7.97 -6.87
CA ILE A 130 -5.88 6.92 -5.86
C ILE A 130 -4.50 6.64 -5.24
N CYS A 131 -3.43 6.57 -6.05
CA CYS A 131 -2.07 6.38 -5.54
C CYS A 131 -1.65 7.51 -4.58
N HIS A 132 -1.98 8.77 -4.87
CA HIS A 132 -1.69 9.88 -3.95
C HIS A 132 -2.44 9.74 -2.61
N ALA A 133 -3.73 9.37 -2.66
CA ALA A 133 -4.53 9.13 -1.46
C ALA A 133 -3.94 7.98 -0.61
N GLN A 134 -3.52 6.89 -1.25
CA GLN A 134 -2.87 5.76 -0.56
C GLN A 134 -1.54 6.16 0.08
N ALA A 135 -0.71 6.96 -0.60
CA ALA A 135 0.54 7.47 -0.02
C ALA A 135 0.26 8.33 1.23
N ALA A 136 -0.73 9.22 1.18
CA ALA A 136 -1.13 10.03 2.33
C ALA A 136 -1.62 9.16 3.50
N LEU A 137 -2.43 8.13 3.22
CA LEU A 137 -2.92 7.20 4.25
C LEU A 137 -1.79 6.36 4.86
N ILE A 138 -0.77 5.97 4.09
CA ILE A 138 0.42 5.32 4.62
C ILE A 138 1.15 6.25 5.61
N ILE A 139 1.26 7.54 5.30
CA ILE A 139 1.85 8.53 6.22
C ILE A 139 1.01 8.63 7.50
N VAL A 140 -0.32 8.69 7.39
CA VAL A 140 -1.22 8.68 8.56
C VAL A 140 -0.98 7.44 9.44
N ILE A 141 -0.83 6.26 8.83
CA ILE A 141 -0.51 5.02 9.54
C ILE A 141 0.82 5.13 10.31
N VAL A 142 1.86 5.69 9.69
CA VAL A 142 3.17 5.90 10.33
C VAL A 142 3.06 6.86 11.52
N PHE A 143 2.33 7.96 11.38
CA PHE A 143 2.11 8.93 12.46
C PHE A 143 1.33 8.31 13.62
N ALA A 144 0.26 7.57 13.33
CA ALA A 144 -0.51 6.86 14.35
C ALA A 144 0.36 5.85 15.11
N ALA A 145 1.17 5.06 14.39
CA ALA A 145 2.09 4.11 15.00
C ALA A 145 3.15 4.79 15.88
N ALA A 146 3.71 5.92 15.44
CA ALA A 146 4.68 6.69 16.21
C ALA A 146 4.07 7.33 17.46
N GLY A 147 2.81 7.79 17.40
CA GLY A 147 2.07 8.31 18.54
C GLY A 147 1.80 7.21 19.58
N MET A 148 1.39 6.02 19.15
CA MET A 148 1.20 4.87 20.03
C MET A 148 2.48 4.46 20.77
N ALA A 149 3.62 4.48 20.08
CA ALA A 149 4.92 4.16 20.69
C ALA A 149 5.29 5.13 21.83
N ARG A 150 4.73 6.35 21.83
CA ARG A 150 4.96 7.40 22.82
C ARG A 150 3.79 7.60 23.81
N GLY A 151 2.76 6.76 23.75
CA GLY A 151 1.59 6.85 24.64
C GLY A 151 0.68 8.06 24.37
N VAL A 152 0.75 8.67 23.20
CA VAL A 152 -0.13 9.78 22.83
C VAL A 152 -1.58 9.27 22.77
N PHE A 153 -2.49 9.91 23.52
CA PHE A 153 -3.90 9.50 23.67
C PHE A 153 -4.12 8.12 24.33
N ALA A 154 -3.13 7.60 25.05
CA ALA A 154 -3.32 6.48 25.98
C ALA A 154 -3.80 7.03 27.34
N GLY A 155 -5.04 7.54 27.36
CA GLY A 155 -5.77 7.91 28.57
C GLY A 155 -6.66 6.78 29.06
#